data_AF-J9C5B7-F1
#
_entry.id   AF-J9C5B7-F1
#
_cell.length_a   1.000
_cell.length_b   1.000
_cell.length_c   1.000
_cell.angle_alpha   90.00
_cell.angle_beta   90.00
_cell.angle_gamma   90.00
#
_symmetry.space_group_name_H-M   'P 1'
#
loop_
_entity.id
_entity.type
_entity.pdbx_description
1 polymer ?
#
loop_
_entity_poly.entity_id
_entity_poly.type
_entity_poly.pdbx_seq_one_letter_code
_entity_poly.pdbx_strand_id
1 'polypeptide(L)'
;AACELGQFDQAAADISINRLRKRAGVENMEVAKIDASFDPNRDKGNNPHWSGEMPDYEVEPLLWEIRRERIVELMGEGFGFYDVRRWAKAPYFINRQEKGMWWSMDDPLYDKNTNGILNTSTGLKDETLREGYIYIQPSPKVEGKGWIDKYYLYCVPTEQLLLNKNLTQNPGWPTVSE
;
A
#
# COMPACT_ATOMS: atom_id res chain seq x y z
N ALA A 1 -1.57 13.78 12.73
CA ALA A 1 -2.23 14.20 13.99
C ALA A 1 -3.17 15.37 13.73
N ALA A 2 -2.67 16.58 13.45
CA ALA A 2 -3.52 17.75 13.18
C ALA A 2 -4.60 17.52 12.11
N CYS A 3 -4.29 16.80 11.02
CA CYS A 3 -5.29 16.50 9.98
C CYS A 3 -6.46 15.66 10.49
N GLU A 4 -6.17 14.63 11.31
CA GLU A 4 -7.19 13.75 11.91
C GLU A 4 -8.05 14.50 12.95
N LEU A 5 -7.56 15.64 13.47
CA LEU A 5 -8.28 16.52 14.38
C LEU A 5 -9.00 17.68 13.66
N GLY A 6 -8.92 17.75 12.33
CA GLY A 6 -9.47 18.88 11.55
C GLY A 6 -8.72 20.21 11.77
N GLN A 7 -7.46 20.15 12.22
CA GLN A 7 -6.62 21.31 12.58
C GLN A 7 -5.44 21.52 11.62
N PHE A 8 -5.43 20.84 10.48
CA PHE A 8 -4.36 20.99 9.49
C PHE A 8 -4.73 22.06 8.46
N ASP A 9 -4.45 23.31 8.80
CA ASP A 9 -4.56 24.45 7.90
C ASP A 9 -3.24 24.74 7.16
N GLN A 10 -3.22 25.83 6.38
CA GLN A 10 -2.01 26.23 5.65
C GLN A 10 -0.83 26.54 6.58
N ALA A 11 -1.08 27.16 7.74
CA ALA A 11 -0.02 27.46 8.70
C ALA A 11 0.61 26.16 9.24
N ALA A 12 -0.22 25.15 9.53
CA ALA A 12 0.25 23.82 9.92
C ALA A 12 1.07 23.15 8.80
N ALA A 13 0.64 23.27 7.55
CA ALA A 13 1.40 22.77 6.40
C ALA A 13 2.77 23.47 6.27
N ASP A 14 2.80 24.80 6.40
CA ASP A 14 3.99 25.64 6.27
C ASP A 14 5.07 25.32 7.31
N ILE A 15 4.68 25.04 8.55
CA ILE A 15 5.64 24.67 9.62
C ILE A 15 6.02 23.18 9.62
N SER A 16 5.34 22.33 8.85
CA SER A 16 5.53 20.88 8.81
C SER A 16 5.91 20.35 7.42
N ILE A 17 4.95 19.86 6.64
CA ILE A 17 5.14 19.20 5.35
C ILE A 17 5.84 20.11 4.33
N ASN A 18 5.53 21.40 4.30
CA ASN A 18 6.17 22.33 3.35
C ASN A 18 7.66 22.54 3.65
N ARG A 19 8.11 22.31 4.89
CA ARG A 19 9.54 22.29 5.20
C ARG A 19 10.23 21.09 4.54
N LEU A 20 9.56 19.93 4.50
CA LEU A 20 10.07 18.71 3.86
C LEU A 20 10.05 18.86 2.33
N ARG A 21 8.92 19.31 1.78
CA ARG A 21 8.75 19.55 0.33
C ARG A 21 9.77 20.55 -0.20
N LYS A 22 9.95 21.68 0.48
CA LYS A 22 10.97 22.68 0.11
C LYS A 22 12.38 22.10 0.13
N ARG A 23 12.75 21.33 1.16
CA ARG A 23 14.06 20.66 1.23
C ARG A 23 14.23 19.65 0.09
N ALA A 24 13.17 18.97 -0.34
CA ALA A 24 13.17 18.01 -1.45
C ALA A 24 13.02 18.66 -2.84
N GLY A 25 12.87 19.99 -2.95
CA GLY A 25 12.65 20.68 -4.22
C GLY A 25 11.25 20.48 -4.81
N VAL A 26 10.26 20.14 -3.98
CA VAL A 26 8.86 20.01 -4.35
C VAL A 26 8.11 21.30 -3.99
N GLU A 27 7.24 21.77 -4.88
CA GLU A 27 6.37 22.94 -4.63
C GLU A 27 5.62 22.84 -3.31
N ASN A 28 5.26 23.94 -2.66
CA ASN A 28 4.53 23.87 -1.39
C ASN A 28 3.14 23.22 -1.57
N MET A 29 2.70 22.49 -0.55
CA MET A 29 1.32 22.03 -0.37
C MET A 29 0.43 23.25 -0.10
N GLU A 30 -0.55 23.47 -0.97
CA GLU A 30 -1.62 24.46 -0.79
C GLU A 30 -2.88 23.75 -0.30
N VAL A 31 -3.15 23.80 1.00
CA VAL A 31 -4.21 23.00 1.65
C VAL A 31 -5.59 23.28 1.02
N ALA A 32 -5.86 24.53 0.66
CA ALA A 32 -7.13 24.94 0.04
C ALA A 32 -7.36 24.35 -1.36
N LYS A 33 -6.31 23.84 -2.04
CA LYS A 33 -6.44 23.20 -3.35
C LYS A 33 -6.70 21.70 -3.27
N ILE A 34 -6.52 21.08 -2.10
CA ILE A 34 -6.64 19.64 -1.93
C ILE A 34 -8.11 19.28 -1.63
N ASP A 35 -8.89 19.24 -2.70
CA ASP A 35 -10.28 18.76 -2.67
C ASP A 35 -10.41 17.35 -3.29
N ALA A 36 -11.64 16.85 -3.43
CA ALA A 36 -11.91 15.53 -3.98
C ALA A 36 -11.44 15.34 -5.44
N SER A 37 -11.18 16.42 -6.17
CA SER A 37 -10.69 16.42 -7.56
C SER A 37 -9.17 16.50 -7.67
N PHE A 38 -8.47 16.89 -6.59
CA PHE A 38 -7.01 17.07 -6.57
C PHE A 38 -6.26 15.80 -6.98
N ASP A 39 -6.65 14.65 -6.41
CA ASP A 39 -6.21 13.33 -6.88
C ASP A 39 -7.42 12.43 -7.14
N PRO A 40 -7.83 12.28 -8.43
CA PRO A 40 -8.92 11.40 -8.81
C PRO A 40 -8.67 9.91 -8.52
N ASN A 41 -7.40 9.51 -8.39
CA ASN A 41 -6.94 8.12 -8.19
C ASN A 41 -6.64 7.77 -6.73
N ARG A 42 -6.91 8.69 -5.79
CA ARG A 42 -6.79 8.41 -4.35
C ARG A 42 -7.67 7.25 -3.93
N ASP A 43 -7.42 6.72 -2.74
CA ASP A 43 -8.23 5.66 -2.16
C ASP A 43 -9.65 6.14 -1.77
N LYS A 44 -10.65 5.71 -2.54
CA LYS A 44 -12.07 6.05 -2.36
C LYS A 44 -12.86 5.01 -1.58
N GLY A 45 -12.21 4.05 -0.91
CA GLY A 45 -12.89 3.04 -0.10
C GLY A 45 -13.71 2.02 -0.93
N ASN A 46 -13.33 1.82 -2.19
CA ASN A 46 -13.99 0.93 -3.13
C ASN A 46 -12.99 0.07 -3.89
N ASN A 47 -11.94 -0.39 -3.21
CA ASN A 47 -10.85 -1.09 -3.85
C ASN A 47 -11.27 -2.50 -4.31
N PRO A 48 -11.19 -2.83 -5.62
CA PRO A 48 -11.53 -4.17 -6.12
C PRO A 48 -10.61 -5.28 -5.57
N HIS A 49 -9.43 -4.90 -5.08
CA HIS A 49 -8.45 -5.79 -4.48
C HIS A 49 -8.61 -5.90 -2.96
N TRP A 50 -9.61 -5.25 -2.35
CA TRP A 50 -9.91 -5.41 -0.93
C TRP A 50 -10.20 -6.88 -0.57
N SER A 51 -9.85 -7.26 0.66
CA SER A 51 -10.02 -8.59 1.24
C SER A 51 -10.05 -8.51 2.75
N GLY A 52 -10.57 -9.55 3.40
CA GLY A 52 -10.87 -9.55 4.82
C GLY A 52 -12.31 -9.09 5.10
N GLU A 53 -12.62 -8.96 6.38
CA GLU A 53 -13.92 -8.55 6.90
C GLU A 53 -13.92 -7.09 7.36
N MET A 54 -12.74 -6.50 7.59
CA MET A 54 -12.62 -5.07 7.91
C MET A 54 -13.20 -4.18 6.78
N PRO A 55 -13.89 -3.08 7.11
CA PRO A 55 -14.49 -2.20 6.11
C PRO A 55 -13.43 -1.44 5.31
N ASP A 56 -13.63 -1.35 3.99
CA ASP A 56 -12.88 -0.43 3.14
C ASP A 56 -13.48 0.97 3.26
N TYR A 57 -12.72 1.92 3.79
CA TYR A 57 -13.19 3.30 4.04
C TYR A 57 -12.54 4.31 3.09
N GLU A 58 -13.24 5.35 2.68
CA GLU A 58 -12.64 6.42 1.87
C GLU A 58 -11.58 7.20 2.66
N VAL A 59 -10.42 7.45 2.06
CA VAL A 59 -9.42 8.36 2.64
C VAL A 59 -9.66 9.77 2.12
N GLU A 60 -9.91 10.69 3.05
CA GLU A 60 -10.10 12.11 2.74
C GLU A 60 -8.93 12.70 1.93
N PRO A 61 -9.18 13.60 0.97
CA PRO A 61 -8.16 14.08 0.04
C PRO A 61 -6.90 14.62 0.72
N LEU A 62 -7.07 15.48 1.74
CA LEU A 62 -5.95 16.06 2.47
C LEU A 62 -5.16 15.00 3.24
N LEU A 63 -5.84 14.07 3.89
CA LEU A 63 -5.20 12.98 4.62
C LEU A 63 -4.43 12.05 3.66
N TRP A 64 -4.98 11.81 2.48
CA TRP A 64 -4.32 11.03 1.43
C TRP A 64 -2.99 11.65 1.00
N GLU A 65 -2.95 12.95 0.74
CA GLU A 65 -1.71 13.65 0.38
C GLU A 65 -0.69 13.64 1.53
N ILE A 66 -1.13 13.80 2.78
CA ILE A 66 -0.24 13.67 3.95
C ILE A 66 0.36 12.26 4.06
N ARG A 67 -0.45 11.22 3.80
CA ARG A 67 0.03 9.84 3.79
C ARG A 67 1.00 9.58 2.63
N ARG A 68 0.74 10.16 1.45
CA ARG A 68 1.66 10.10 0.29
C ARG A 68 3.01 10.76 0.60
N GLU A 69 3.01 11.97 1.16
CA GLU A 69 4.24 12.66 1.58
C GLU A 69 5.06 11.78 2.51
N ARG A 70 4.41 11.14 3.49
CA ARG A 70 5.10 10.23 4.42
C ARG A 70 5.69 9.00 3.73
N ILE A 71 4.96 8.40 2.77
CA ILE A 71 5.45 7.24 2.01
C ILE A 71 6.69 7.63 1.20
N VAL A 72 6.65 8.78 0.52
CA VAL A 72 7.76 9.25 -0.33
C VAL A 72 8.97 9.64 0.51
N GLU A 73 8.76 10.41 1.58
CA GLU A 73 9.83 10.89 2.47
C GLU A 73 10.60 9.74 3.13
N LEU A 74 9.90 8.68 3.54
CA LEU A 74 10.45 7.58 4.34
C LEU A 74 10.59 6.28 3.54
N MET A 75 10.64 6.38 2.20
CA MET A 75 10.77 5.21 1.34
C MET A 75 12.09 4.49 1.62
N GLY A 76 12.03 3.19 1.91
CA GLY A 76 13.21 2.38 2.22
C GLY A 76 13.64 2.41 3.69
N GLU A 77 12.94 3.14 4.56
CA GLU A 77 13.27 3.24 5.99
C GLU A 77 12.47 2.29 6.90
N GLY A 78 11.69 1.38 6.31
CA GLY A 78 10.94 0.35 7.05
C GLY A 78 9.62 0.82 7.68
N PHE A 79 9.25 2.10 7.58
CA PHE A 79 8.00 2.62 8.15
C PHE A 79 6.74 2.22 7.39
N GLY A 80 6.83 2.04 6.07
CA GLY A 80 5.66 1.83 5.20
C GLY A 80 4.79 0.65 5.61
N PHE A 81 5.39 -0.45 6.07
CA PHE A 81 4.63 -1.64 6.50
C PHE A 81 3.81 -1.38 7.78
N TYR A 82 4.37 -0.65 8.74
CA TYR A 82 3.65 -0.26 9.95
C TYR A 82 2.57 0.77 9.64
N ASP A 83 2.83 1.67 8.70
CA ASP A 83 1.90 2.71 8.28
C ASP A 83 0.64 2.13 7.63
N VAL A 84 0.76 1.24 6.65
CA VAL A 84 -0.41 0.62 6.01
C VAL A 84 -1.20 -0.26 6.99
N ARG A 85 -0.54 -0.85 8.00
CA ARG A 85 -1.20 -1.62 9.06
C ARG A 85 -2.01 -0.73 9.99
N ARG A 86 -1.41 0.33 10.54
CA ARG A 86 -2.11 1.23 11.48
C ARG A 86 -3.17 2.10 10.80
N TRP A 87 -3.05 2.31 9.49
CA TRP A 87 -4.12 2.93 8.69
C TRP A 87 -5.26 1.96 8.36
N ALA A 88 -5.15 0.67 8.69
CA ALA A 88 -6.08 -0.35 8.24
C ALA A 88 -6.27 -0.32 6.72
N LYS A 89 -5.17 -0.17 5.97
CA LYS A 89 -5.16 -0.08 4.50
C LYS A 89 -4.21 -1.08 3.83
N ALA A 90 -3.73 -2.08 4.57
CA ALA A 90 -2.83 -3.09 4.03
C ALA A 90 -3.40 -3.84 2.80
N PRO A 91 -4.68 -4.25 2.74
CA PRO A 91 -5.27 -4.81 1.51
C PRO A 91 -5.14 -3.87 0.31
N TYR A 92 -5.25 -2.55 0.52
CA TYR A 92 -5.13 -1.58 -0.57
C TYR A 92 -3.74 -1.60 -1.20
N PHE A 93 -2.68 -1.72 -0.41
CA PHE A 93 -1.31 -1.67 -0.91
C PHE A 93 -0.76 -3.04 -1.33
N ILE A 94 -1.03 -4.09 -0.54
CA ILE A 94 -0.39 -5.40 -0.67
C ILE A 94 -1.05 -6.28 -1.74
N ASN A 95 -2.36 -6.13 -1.97
CA ASN A 95 -3.07 -7.01 -2.91
C ASN A 95 -3.01 -6.55 -4.37
N ARG A 96 -2.56 -5.32 -4.61
CA ARG A 96 -2.47 -4.77 -5.97
C ARG A 96 -1.39 -5.50 -6.75
N GLN A 97 -1.69 -5.79 -8.02
CA GLN A 97 -0.67 -6.29 -8.93
C GLN A 97 0.39 -5.21 -9.13
N GLU A 98 1.63 -5.53 -8.76
CA GLU A 98 2.77 -4.69 -9.10
C GLU A 98 3.03 -4.69 -10.60
N LYS A 99 3.54 -3.57 -11.08
CA LYS A 99 3.87 -3.35 -12.48
C LYS A 99 5.35 -3.01 -12.56
N GLY A 100 6.09 -3.76 -13.36
CA GLY A 100 7.46 -3.39 -13.71
C GLY A 100 7.51 -2.21 -14.67
N MET A 101 8.66 -2.01 -15.30
CA MET A 101 8.81 -1.05 -16.40
C MET A 101 7.92 -1.45 -17.60
N TRP A 102 7.41 -0.47 -18.35
CA TRP A 102 6.78 -0.74 -19.64
C TRP A 102 7.86 -1.02 -20.69
N TRP A 103 7.78 -2.15 -21.40
CA TRP A 103 8.79 -2.56 -22.39
C TRP A 103 8.12 -3.13 -23.64
N SER A 104 8.59 -2.70 -24.82
CA SER A 104 8.24 -3.30 -26.11
C SER A 104 9.24 -4.37 -26.53
N MET A 105 8.75 -5.45 -27.13
CA MET A 105 9.56 -6.51 -27.75
C MET A 105 10.38 -6.04 -28.95
N ASP A 106 10.05 -4.87 -29.51
CA ASP A 106 10.79 -4.31 -30.63
C ASP A 106 12.08 -3.59 -30.18
N ASP A 107 12.27 -3.40 -28.87
CA ASP A 107 13.55 -2.96 -28.29
C ASP A 107 14.62 -4.06 -28.45
N PRO A 108 15.79 -3.77 -29.02
CA PRO A 108 16.89 -4.74 -29.15
C PRO A 108 17.33 -5.39 -27.82
N LEU A 109 17.09 -4.74 -26.68
CA LEU A 109 17.42 -5.23 -25.34
C LEU A 109 16.30 -6.06 -24.69
N TYR A 110 15.18 -6.28 -25.38
CA TYR A 110 14.06 -7.04 -24.81
C TYR A 110 14.45 -8.50 -24.49
N ASP A 111 15.49 -9.05 -25.13
CA ASP A 111 16.02 -10.38 -24.82
C ASP A 111 16.40 -10.55 -23.33
N LYS A 112 16.58 -9.44 -22.59
CA LYS A 112 16.83 -9.43 -21.14
C LYS A 112 15.57 -9.61 -20.29
N ASN A 113 14.37 -9.42 -20.85
CA ASN A 113 13.12 -9.67 -20.13
C ASN A 113 12.78 -11.16 -20.15
N THR A 114 13.34 -11.92 -19.20
CA THR A 114 13.04 -13.36 -19.06
C THR A 114 11.68 -13.65 -18.44
N ASN A 115 11.03 -12.64 -17.84
CA ASN A 115 9.77 -12.83 -17.12
C ASN A 115 8.54 -12.63 -18.02
N GLY A 116 8.69 -11.95 -19.16
CA GLY A 116 7.62 -11.67 -20.11
C GLY A 116 6.78 -10.45 -19.72
N ILE A 117 5.59 -10.35 -20.32
CA ILE A 117 4.70 -9.20 -20.17
C ILE A 117 3.53 -9.57 -19.26
N LEU A 118 3.17 -8.65 -18.36
CA LEU A 118 2.02 -8.75 -17.47
C LEU A 118 0.72 -8.48 -18.24
N ASN A 119 -0.22 -9.41 -18.18
CA ASN A 119 -1.62 -9.12 -18.49
C ASN A 119 -2.28 -8.48 -17.27
N THR A 120 -2.63 -7.19 -17.40
CA THR A 120 -3.17 -6.40 -16.29
C THR A 120 -4.57 -6.82 -15.87
N SER A 121 -5.28 -7.59 -16.69
CA SER A 121 -6.62 -8.09 -16.38
C SER A 121 -6.56 -9.37 -15.55
N THR A 122 -5.59 -10.25 -15.81
CA THR A 122 -5.46 -11.54 -15.11
C THR A 122 -4.45 -11.50 -13.97
N GLY A 123 -3.50 -10.56 -13.97
CA GLY A 123 -2.40 -10.53 -13.01
C GLY A 123 -1.33 -11.59 -13.27
N LEU A 124 -1.30 -12.17 -14.47
CA LEU A 124 -0.40 -13.25 -14.88
C LEU A 124 0.43 -12.85 -16.10
N LYS A 125 1.47 -13.63 -16.42
CA LYS A 125 2.24 -13.51 -17.66
C LYS A 125 1.34 -13.82 -18.87
N ASP A 126 1.52 -13.06 -19.95
CA ASP A 126 0.85 -13.28 -21.23
C ASP A 126 1.87 -13.21 -22.38
N GLU A 127 1.98 -14.34 -23.10
CA GLU A 127 2.96 -14.53 -24.19
C GLU A 127 2.47 -13.97 -25.53
N THR A 128 1.21 -13.54 -25.60
CA THR A 128 0.62 -12.96 -26.82
C THR A 128 0.88 -11.46 -26.93
N LEU A 129 1.17 -10.79 -25.81
CA LEU A 129 1.47 -9.37 -25.77
C LEU A 129 2.87 -9.09 -26.34
N ARG A 130 2.98 -8.04 -27.16
CA ARG A 130 4.25 -7.55 -27.72
C ARG A 130 4.80 -6.31 -27.01
N GLU A 131 3.98 -5.67 -26.19
CA GLU A 131 4.37 -4.52 -25.37
C GLU A 131 3.53 -4.48 -24.09
N GLY A 132 4.09 -3.96 -23.01
CA GLY A 132 3.38 -3.81 -21.75
C GLY A 132 4.31 -3.75 -20.55
N TYR A 133 3.74 -3.82 -19.36
CA TYR A 133 4.51 -3.89 -18.11
C TYR A 133 5.24 -5.23 -18.00
N ILE A 134 6.49 -5.21 -17.57
CA ILE A 134 7.24 -6.43 -17.22
C ILE A 134 6.47 -7.18 -16.13
N TYR A 135 6.21 -8.46 -16.37
CA TYR A 135 5.73 -9.38 -15.35
C TYR A 135 6.86 -9.64 -14.34
N ILE A 136 6.57 -9.57 -13.04
CA ILE A 136 7.57 -9.84 -12.01
C ILE A 136 7.15 -11.08 -11.22
N GLN A 137 5.94 -11.02 -10.66
CA GLN A 137 5.35 -12.10 -9.89
C GLN A 137 3.82 -12.06 -10.02
N PRO A 138 3.14 -13.19 -9.78
CA PRO A 138 1.68 -13.23 -9.82
C PRO A 138 1.08 -12.38 -8.69
N SER A 139 -0.12 -11.86 -8.91
CA SER A 139 -0.82 -11.09 -7.87
C SER A 139 -0.98 -11.94 -6.60
N PRO A 140 -0.61 -11.43 -5.41
CA PRO A 140 -0.82 -12.15 -4.16
C PRO A 140 -2.27 -12.56 -3.95
N LYS A 141 -3.23 -11.72 -4.38
CA LYS A 141 -4.66 -12.02 -4.30
C LYS A 141 -5.06 -13.16 -5.24
N VAL A 142 -4.55 -13.18 -6.47
CA VAL A 142 -4.83 -14.26 -7.45
C VAL A 142 -4.27 -15.59 -6.96
N GLU A 143 -3.12 -15.59 -6.29
CA GLU A 143 -2.55 -16.79 -5.68
C GLU A 143 -3.23 -17.24 -4.38
N GLY A 144 -4.23 -16.50 -3.88
CA GLY A 144 -4.85 -16.78 -2.58
C GLY A 144 -3.95 -16.45 -1.37
N LYS A 145 -2.86 -15.71 -1.60
CA LYS A 145 -1.90 -15.22 -0.59
C LYS A 145 -2.08 -13.74 -0.26
N GLY A 146 -3.21 -13.17 -0.66
CA GLY A 146 -3.54 -11.77 -0.38
C GLY A 146 -3.64 -11.50 1.12
N TRP A 147 -3.64 -10.23 1.47
CA TRP A 147 -3.79 -9.78 2.84
C TRP A 147 -5.10 -10.26 3.45
N ILE A 148 -5.07 -10.78 4.68
CA ILE A 148 -6.26 -11.08 5.47
C ILE A 148 -6.12 -10.47 6.87
N ASP A 149 -7.23 -10.23 7.54
CA ASP A 149 -7.29 -9.37 8.74
C ASP A 149 -6.35 -9.81 9.86
N LYS A 150 -6.11 -11.12 10.03
CA LYS A 150 -5.18 -11.61 11.04
C LYS A 150 -3.75 -11.08 10.88
N TYR A 151 -3.33 -10.70 9.66
CA TYR A 151 -1.99 -10.18 9.39
C TYR A 151 -1.76 -8.76 9.94
N TYR A 152 -2.80 -8.08 10.43
CA TYR A 152 -2.64 -6.83 11.17
C TYR A 152 -1.92 -7.01 12.50
N LEU A 153 -1.89 -8.23 13.06
CA LEU A 153 -1.15 -8.58 14.28
C LEU A 153 -0.21 -9.76 14.00
N TYR A 154 0.96 -9.77 14.61
CA TYR A 154 1.86 -10.91 14.49
C TYR A 154 1.33 -12.09 15.31
N CYS A 155 1.56 -13.31 14.85
CA CYS A 155 1.30 -14.51 15.63
C CYS A 155 2.14 -14.49 16.92
N VAL A 156 1.52 -14.77 18.07
CA VAL A 156 2.27 -15.02 19.30
C VAL A 156 2.98 -16.37 19.15
N PRO A 157 4.31 -16.47 19.38
CA PRO A 157 5.03 -17.72 19.22
C PRO A 157 4.47 -18.84 20.10
N THR A 158 4.28 -20.04 19.54
CA THR A 158 3.67 -21.18 20.23
C THR A 158 4.39 -21.54 21.53
N GLU A 159 5.72 -21.45 21.57
CA GLU A 159 6.52 -21.69 22.77
C GLU A 159 6.17 -20.75 23.92
N GLN A 160 5.85 -19.48 23.62
CA GLN A 160 5.45 -18.50 24.62
C GLN A 160 4.06 -18.82 25.20
N LEU A 161 3.13 -19.28 24.36
CA LEU A 161 1.81 -19.76 24.80
C LEU A 161 1.92 -21.03 25.65
N LEU A 162 2.88 -21.91 25.35
CA LEU A 162 3.15 -23.10 26.15
C LEU A 162 3.71 -22.74 27.53
N LEU A 163 4.64 -21.79 27.59
CA LEU A 163 5.32 -21.36 28.81
C LEU A 163 4.40 -20.55 29.74
N ASN A 164 3.60 -19.63 29.19
CA ASN A 164 2.74 -18.75 29.96
C ASN A 164 1.26 -18.99 29.63
N LYS A 165 0.56 -19.69 30.51
CA LYS A 165 -0.87 -20.03 30.35
C LYS A 165 -1.82 -18.83 30.45
N ASN A 166 -1.34 -17.66 30.86
CA ASN A 166 -2.11 -16.41 30.84
C ASN A 166 -2.01 -15.67 29.49
N LEU A 167 -1.11 -16.09 28.58
CA LEU A 167 -1.06 -15.52 27.23
C LEU A 167 -2.13 -16.18 26.35
N THR A 168 -2.83 -15.34 25.61
CA THR A 168 -3.75 -15.75 24.55
C THR A 168 -3.17 -15.41 23.18
N GLN A 169 -3.65 -16.11 22.16
CA GLN A 169 -3.28 -15.85 20.78
C GLN A 169 -4.00 -14.61 20.23
N ASN A 170 -3.38 -13.93 19.26
CA ASN A 170 -4.02 -12.86 18.50
C ASN A 170 -5.14 -13.40 17.59
N PRO A 171 -6.20 -12.60 17.30
CA PRO A 171 -7.33 -13.03 16.49
C PRO A 171 -6.92 -13.64 15.13
N GLY A 172 -7.57 -14.76 14.77
CA GLY A 172 -7.40 -15.46 13.49
C GLY A 172 -6.13 -16.31 13.34
N TRP A 173 -5.23 -16.31 14.33
CA TRP A 173 -4.05 -17.18 14.37
C TRP A 173 -4.34 -18.51 15.08
N PRO A 174 -3.66 -19.62 14.71
CA PRO A 174 -3.88 -20.92 15.34
C PRO A 174 -3.55 -20.92 16.83
N THR A 175 -4.35 -21.66 17.59
CA THR A 175 -4.11 -21.89 19.02
C THR A 175 -3.32 -23.19 19.24
N VAL A 176 -2.78 -23.40 20.44
CA VAL A 176 -1.95 -24.59 20.78
C VAL A 176 -2.72 -25.92 20.69
N SER A 177 -4.05 -25.86 20.58
CA SER A 177 -4.97 -27.00 20.55
C SER A 177 -5.54 -27.33 19.17
N GLU A 178 -5.13 -26.62 18.11
CA GLU A 178 -5.49 -26.89 16.71
C GLU A 178 -4.33 -27.55 15.97
#